data_AF-A0A8J4U698-F1
#
_entry.id   AF-A0A8J4U698-F1
#
_cell.length_a   1.000
_cell.length_b   1.000
_cell.length_c   1.000
_cell.angle_alpha   90.00
_cell.angle_beta   90.00
_cell.angle_gamma   90.00
#
_symmetry.space_group_name_H-M   'P 1'
#
loop_
_entity.id
_entity.type
_entity.pdbx_description
1 polymer ?
#
loop_
_entity_poly.entity_id
_entity_poly.type
_entity_poly.pdbx_seq_one_letter_code
_entity_poly.pdbx_strand_id
1 'polypeptide(L)'
;MIIAAPKNDNYLSTSIIPPSEQEREEDERMYDGKLSFEEFKAYFSDGILTTEELQELFYSIDGRQTNNLDTDKLSDYFSQHLGEYLNVLSALEKLNVAILNAMDKTKEEYQGSSVLGQFVTRFMLRETSSQLLSLQMSLQCAMEAVEEQSSPAP
;
A
#
# COMPACT_ATOMS: atom_id res chain seq x y z
N MET A 1 8.55 -3.40 4.18
CA MET A 1 7.12 -3.14 4.50
C MET A 1 6.73 -1.90 3.72
N ILE A 2 5.68 -1.95 2.90
CA ILE A 2 5.26 -0.76 2.14
C ILE A 2 4.58 0.16 3.15
N ILE A 3 5.35 1.07 3.76
CA ILE A 3 4.77 2.32 4.23
C ILE A 3 4.22 2.93 2.96
N ALA A 4 2.90 2.81 2.78
CA ALA A 4 2.23 3.50 1.70
C ALA A 4 2.51 4.97 1.97
N ALA A 5 3.48 5.53 1.24
CA ALA A 5 3.61 6.96 1.07
C ALA A 5 2.19 7.47 0.78
N PRO A 6 1.76 8.59 1.39
CA PRO A 6 0.43 9.12 1.21
C PRO A 6 0.22 9.32 -0.28
N LYS A 7 -0.53 8.39 -0.90
CA LYS A 7 -0.77 8.44 -2.34
C LYS A 7 -1.61 9.67 -2.57
N ASN A 8 -0.96 10.67 -3.16
CA ASN A 8 -1.63 11.83 -3.69
C ASN A 8 -2.68 11.32 -4.69
N ASP A 9 -3.96 11.46 -4.35
CA ASP A 9 -5.12 10.87 -5.06
C ASP A 9 -5.30 11.35 -6.52
N ASN A 10 -4.34 12.10 -7.06
CA ASN A 10 -4.39 12.69 -8.38
C ASN A 10 -3.89 11.80 -9.54
N TYR A 11 -3.35 10.61 -9.28
CA TYR A 11 -2.88 9.73 -10.36
C TYR A 11 -3.95 8.79 -10.95
N LEU A 12 -5.19 8.81 -10.42
CA LEU A 12 -6.25 7.90 -10.84
C LEU A 12 -7.09 8.37 -12.03
N SER A 13 -6.75 9.50 -12.67
CA SER A 13 -7.50 9.98 -13.83
C SER A 13 -6.70 9.91 -15.14
N THR A 14 -7.27 9.12 -16.06
CA THR A 14 -7.30 9.24 -17.53
C THR A 14 -6.27 8.56 -18.44
N SER A 15 -5.35 7.69 -18.00
CA SER A 15 -4.56 6.90 -18.97
C SER A 15 -4.44 5.42 -18.62
N ILE A 16 -4.59 4.56 -19.64
CA ILE A 16 -4.27 3.12 -19.62
C ILE A 16 -2.74 2.90 -19.45
N ILE A 17 -1.98 3.99 -19.31
CA ILE A 17 -0.53 4.02 -19.26
C ILE A 17 -0.14 4.20 -17.79
N PRO A 18 0.58 3.25 -17.18
CA PRO A 18 1.11 3.43 -15.84
C PRO A 18 2.09 4.62 -15.82
N PRO A 19 2.23 5.32 -14.68
CA PRO A 19 3.14 6.45 -14.57
C PRO A 19 4.56 6.03 -14.96
N SER A 20 5.24 6.94 -15.65
CA SER A 20 6.63 6.78 -16.10
C SER A 20 7.58 6.67 -14.90
N GLU A 21 8.76 6.07 -15.09
CA GLU A 21 9.77 5.96 -14.02
C GLU A 21 10.13 7.33 -13.43
N GLN A 22 10.20 8.38 -14.26
CA GLN A 22 10.43 9.76 -13.81
C GLN A 22 9.35 10.32 -12.88
N GLU A 23 8.07 9.98 -13.12
CA GLU A 23 6.96 10.43 -12.26
C GLU A 23 6.93 9.68 -10.93
N ARG A 24 7.41 8.42 -10.90
CA ARG A 24 7.58 7.65 -9.65
C ARG A 24 8.75 8.17 -8.83
N GLU A 25 9.85 8.52 -9.49
CA GLU A 25 11.04 9.11 -8.87
C GLU A 25 10.80 10.53 -8.32
N GLU A 26 9.78 11.27 -8.78
CA GLU A 26 9.44 12.59 -8.22
C GLU A 26 8.72 12.50 -6.87
N ASP A 27 7.86 11.49 -6.68
CA ASP A 27 7.16 11.24 -5.42
C ASP A 27 8.12 10.71 -4.34
N GLU A 28 9.05 9.83 -4.72
CA GLU A 28 10.12 9.33 -3.84
C GLU A 28 11.12 10.43 -3.44
N ARG A 29 11.36 11.42 -4.31
CA ARG A 29 12.30 12.52 -4.02
C ARG A 29 11.79 13.50 -2.96
N MET A 30 10.51 13.50 -2.63
CA MET A 30 9.93 14.37 -1.60
C MET A 30 9.91 13.73 -0.21
N TYR A 31 10.11 12.41 -0.13
CA TYR A 31 10.13 11.65 1.10
C TYR A 31 11.58 11.56 1.63
N ASP A 32 11.85 12.12 2.80
CA ASP A 32 13.20 12.10 3.40
C ASP A 32 13.55 10.77 4.09
N GLY A 33 12.66 9.78 4.00
CA GLY A 33 12.82 8.46 4.60
C GLY A 33 12.52 8.43 6.10
N LYS A 34 11.99 9.52 6.67
CA LYS A 34 11.78 9.64 8.12
C LYS A 34 10.37 10.14 8.44
N LEU A 35 9.95 9.86 9.67
CA LEU A 35 8.64 10.23 10.19
C LEU A 35 8.80 11.01 11.49
N SER A 36 8.27 12.23 11.51
CA SER A 36 8.03 12.94 12.76
C SER A 36 6.95 12.24 13.59
N PHE A 37 6.89 12.55 14.88
CA PHE A 37 5.82 12.00 15.73
C PHE A 37 4.42 12.44 15.26
N GLU A 38 4.28 13.64 14.68
CA GLU A 38 2.99 14.12 14.18
C GLU A 38 2.51 13.30 12.97
N GLU A 39 3.41 13.00 12.03
CA GLU A 39 3.11 12.12 10.88
C GLU A 39 2.83 10.69 11.32
N PHE A 40 3.65 10.17 12.25
CA PHE A 40 3.42 8.85 12.85
C PHE A 40 2.04 8.78 13.53
N LYS A 41 1.71 9.78 14.35
CA LYS A 41 0.41 9.86 15.03
C LYS A 41 -0.74 9.95 14.03
N ALA A 42 -0.63 10.80 13.02
CA ALA A 42 -1.68 10.95 12.02
C ALA A 42 -1.95 9.64 11.26
N TYR A 43 -0.92 8.84 11.04
CA TYR A 43 -1.03 7.56 10.34
C TYR A 43 -1.51 6.40 11.23
N PHE A 44 -1.00 6.30 12.46
CA PHE A 44 -1.20 5.14 13.34
C PHE A 44 -2.27 5.34 14.42
N SER A 45 -2.91 6.52 14.51
CA SER A 45 -4.02 6.72 15.45
C SER A 45 -5.21 5.86 15.04
N ASP A 46 -5.41 4.74 15.73
CA ASP A 46 -6.50 3.79 15.53
C ASP A 46 -7.61 3.90 16.59
N GLY A 47 -7.39 4.71 17.63
CA GLY A 47 -8.29 4.85 18.77
C GLY A 47 -8.18 3.73 19.81
N ILE A 48 -7.34 2.72 19.57
CA ILE A 48 -7.00 1.66 20.52
C ILE A 48 -5.90 2.17 21.45
N LEU A 49 -4.84 2.75 20.89
CA LEU A 49 -3.78 3.36 21.66
C LEU A 49 -4.10 4.84 21.97
N THR A 50 -3.88 5.22 23.22
CA THR A 50 -3.87 6.63 23.62
C THR A 50 -2.71 7.37 22.95
N THR A 51 -2.75 8.70 22.94
CA THR A 51 -1.65 9.50 22.37
C THR A 51 -0.34 9.22 23.11
N GLU A 52 -0.41 9.01 24.41
CA GLU A 52 0.72 8.71 25.28
C GLU A 52 1.32 7.33 24.95
N GLU A 53 0.49 6.30 24.82
CA GLU A 53 0.95 4.95 24.44
C GLU A 53 1.54 4.93 23.02
N LEU A 54 0.95 5.68 22.09
CA LEU A 54 1.47 5.80 20.72
C LEU A 54 2.82 6.54 20.70
N GLN A 55 3.01 7.50 21.60
CA GLN A 55 4.28 8.20 21.79
C GLN A 55 5.35 7.29 22.40
N GLU A 56 5.00 6.44 23.37
CA GLU A 56 5.91 5.43 23.90
C GLU A 56 6.32 4.41 22.84
N LEU A 57 5.37 3.97 22.01
CA LEU A 57 5.65 3.10 20.87
C LEU A 57 6.64 3.77 19.91
N PHE A 58 6.38 5.01 19.49
CA PHE A 58 7.28 5.78 18.63
C PHE A 58 8.70 5.84 19.21
N TYR A 59 8.84 6.14 20.50
CA TYR A 59 10.16 6.20 21.16
C TYR A 59 10.85 4.85 21.29
N SER A 60 10.09 3.78 21.51
CA SER A 60 10.62 2.43 21.59
C SER A 60 11.24 1.99 20.26
N ILE A 61 10.60 2.34 19.14
CA ILE A 61 11.06 2.03 17.78
C ILE A 61 12.25 2.92 17.40
N ASP A 62 12.19 4.22 17.71
CA ASP A 62 13.30 5.15 17.41
C ASP A 62 14.57 4.84 18.25
N GLY A 63 14.42 4.13 19.37
CA GLY A 63 15.50 3.90 20.33
C GLY A 63 15.80 5.13 21.19
N ARG A 64 14.84 6.07 21.31
CA ARG A 64 14.93 7.33 22.07
C ARG A 64 16.07 8.27 21.63
N GLN A 65 16.41 8.33 20.35
CA GLN A 65 17.64 9.01 19.89
C GLN A 65 17.40 10.31 19.12
N THR A 66 16.39 10.38 18.26
CA THR A 66 16.34 11.42 17.21
C THR A 66 15.02 12.16 17.10
N ASN A 67 13.95 11.66 17.74
CA ASN A 67 12.59 12.25 17.64
C ASN A 67 12.12 12.36 16.17
N ASN A 68 12.75 11.58 15.30
CA ASN A 68 12.50 11.46 13.88
C ASN A 68 12.80 10.01 13.52
N LEU A 69 11.75 9.24 13.25
CA LEU A 69 11.80 7.80 13.15
C LEU A 69 12.18 7.40 11.73
N ASP A 70 13.27 6.66 11.62
CA ASP A 70 13.69 6.06 10.35
C ASP A 70 12.67 5.00 9.90
N THR A 71 12.25 5.08 8.64
CA THR A 71 11.32 4.12 8.05
C THR A 71 11.87 2.69 8.00
N ASP A 72 13.19 2.52 7.97
CA ASP A 72 13.83 1.20 8.06
C ASP A 72 13.61 0.58 9.46
N LYS A 73 13.80 1.37 10.53
CA LYS A 73 13.53 0.91 11.91
C LYS A 73 12.06 0.56 12.11
N LEU A 74 11.17 1.35 11.51
CA LEU A 74 9.73 1.10 11.54
C LEU A 74 9.38 -0.22 10.83
N SER A 75 9.97 -0.46 9.66
CA SER A 75 9.83 -1.72 8.93
C SER A 75 10.36 -2.91 9.75
N ASP A 76 11.53 -2.77 10.38
CA ASP A 76 12.13 -3.81 11.22
C ASP A 76 11.27 -4.17 12.42
N TYR A 77 10.72 -3.16 13.11
CA TYR A 77 9.82 -3.38 14.25
C TYR A 77 8.58 -4.17 13.81
N PHE A 78 7.84 -3.66 12.82
CA PHE A 78 6.60 -4.31 12.40
C PHE A 78 6.85 -5.67 11.77
N SER A 79 7.99 -5.91 11.11
CA SER A 79 8.33 -7.22 10.56
C SER A 79 8.27 -8.35 11.60
N GLN A 80 8.54 -8.04 12.87
CA GLN A 80 8.46 -8.98 13.99
C GLN A 80 7.02 -9.22 14.47
N HIS A 81 6.09 -8.33 14.14
CA HIS A 81 4.69 -8.33 14.58
C HIS A 81 3.69 -8.68 13.47
N LEU A 82 4.14 -8.80 12.21
CA LEU A 82 3.25 -9.06 11.06
C LEU A 82 2.58 -10.44 11.09
N GLY A 83 3.22 -11.46 11.68
CA GLY A 83 2.68 -12.83 11.69
C GLY A 83 2.25 -13.31 10.30
N GLU A 84 1.02 -13.84 10.18
CA GLU A 84 0.46 -14.30 8.90
C GLU A 84 0.27 -13.18 7.86
N TYR A 85 0.16 -11.91 8.28
CA TYR A 85 0.07 -10.80 7.34
C TYR A 85 1.37 -10.58 6.56
N LEU A 86 2.51 -11.13 7.01
CA LEU A 86 3.73 -11.16 6.19
C LEU A 86 3.53 -11.97 4.90
N ASN A 87 2.83 -13.11 5.00
CA ASN A 87 2.50 -13.94 3.84
C ASN A 87 1.55 -13.20 2.89
N VAL A 88 0.57 -12.48 3.45
CA VAL A 88 -0.36 -11.64 2.68
C VAL A 88 0.38 -10.54 1.93
N LEU A 89 1.24 -9.78 2.61
CA LEU A 89 2.02 -8.69 1.99
C LEU A 89 2.98 -9.23 0.92
N SER A 90 3.62 -10.38 1.13
CA SER A 90 4.46 -11.02 0.12
C SER A 90 3.66 -11.46 -1.12
N ALA A 91 2.44 -11.97 -0.92
CA ALA A 91 1.56 -12.33 -2.02
C ALA A 91 1.11 -11.09 -2.82
N LEU A 92 0.80 -9.99 -2.12
CA LEU A 92 0.46 -8.70 -2.75
C LEU A 92 1.62 -8.12 -3.56
N GLU A 93 2.86 -8.21 -3.04
CA GLU A 93 4.06 -7.78 -3.78
C GLU A 93 4.24 -8.59 -5.07
N LYS A 94 4.15 -9.93 -4.99
CA LYS A 94 4.23 -10.81 -6.16
C LYS A 94 3.13 -10.52 -7.17
N LEU A 95 1.91 -10.25 -6.70
CA LEU A 95 0.78 -9.88 -7.53
C LEU A 95 1.04 -8.53 -8.24
N ASN A 96 1.56 -7.54 -7.52
CA ASN A 96 1.90 -6.25 -8.09
C ASN A 96 2.96 -6.38 -9.20
N VAL A 97 4.04 -7.14 -8.96
CA VAL A 97 5.06 -7.44 -9.99
C VAL A 97 4.45 -8.14 -11.19
N ALA A 98 3.58 -9.12 -10.98
CA ALA A 98 2.92 -9.85 -12.07
C ALA A 98 2.03 -8.94 -12.92
N ILE A 99 1.29 -8.02 -12.29
CA ILE A 99 0.45 -7.03 -12.99
C ILE A 99 1.31 -6.07 -13.79
N LEU A 100 2.38 -5.51 -13.21
CA LEU A 100 3.29 -4.60 -13.90
C LEU A 100 3.91 -5.27 -15.14
N ASN A 101 4.42 -6.49 -15.00
CA ASN A 101 4.95 -7.26 -16.14
C ASN A 101 3.89 -7.49 -17.24
N ALA A 102 2.65 -7.79 -16.86
CA ALA A 102 1.56 -7.96 -17.82
C ALA A 102 1.18 -6.66 -18.53
N MET A 103 1.26 -5.53 -17.82
CA MET A 103 1.01 -4.20 -18.37
C MET A 103 2.12 -3.76 -19.34
N ASP A 104 3.39 -4.00 -19.00
CA ASP A 104 4.52 -3.69 -19.87
C ASP A 104 4.42 -4.48 -21.18
N LYS A 105 4.13 -5.78 -21.10
CA LYS A 105 3.91 -6.61 -22.29
C LYS A 105 2.71 -6.14 -23.11
N THR A 106 1.63 -5.74 -22.44
CA THR A 106 0.45 -5.16 -23.09
C THR A 106 0.82 -3.89 -23.85
N LYS A 107 1.64 -3.02 -23.27
CA LYS A 107 2.08 -1.77 -23.89
C LYS A 107 2.85 -2.02 -25.19
N GLU A 108 3.72 -3.03 -25.23
CA GLU A 108 4.50 -3.38 -26.42
C GLU A 108 3.66 -4.03 -27.52
N GLU A 109 2.76 -4.95 -27.16
CA GLU A 109 2.10 -5.83 -28.12
C GLU A 109 0.72 -5.31 -28.60
N TYR A 110 0.05 -4.44 -27.84
CA TYR A 110 -1.37 -4.11 -28.07
C TYR A 110 -1.64 -3.44 -29.42
N GLN A 111 -0.86 -2.41 -29.79
CA GLN A 111 -1.07 -1.67 -31.05
C GLN A 111 -0.76 -2.51 -32.29
N GLY A 112 0.17 -3.46 -32.18
CA GLY A 112 0.53 -4.39 -33.26
C GLY A 112 -0.33 -5.66 -33.31
N SER A 113 -1.21 -5.87 -32.33
CA SER A 113 -2.02 -7.08 -32.21
C SER A 113 -3.25 -7.08 -33.13
N SER A 114 -3.75 -8.27 -33.42
CA SER A 114 -5.04 -8.45 -34.11
C SER A 114 -6.20 -7.88 -33.26
N VAL A 115 -7.36 -7.65 -33.89
CA VAL A 115 -8.60 -7.23 -33.19
C VAL A 115 -8.96 -8.20 -32.06
N LEU A 116 -8.77 -9.50 -32.28
CA LEU A 116 -8.98 -10.52 -31.25
C LEU A 116 -7.96 -10.38 -30.11
N GLY A 117 -6.69 -10.15 -30.43
CA GLY A 117 -5.64 -9.93 -29.42
C GLY A 117 -5.94 -8.72 -28.54
N GLN A 118 -6.31 -7.59 -29.16
CA GLN A 118 -6.72 -6.39 -28.43
C GLN A 118 -7.95 -6.63 -27.53
N PHE A 119 -8.94 -7.36 -28.03
CA PHE A 119 -10.11 -7.75 -27.23
C PHE A 119 -9.70 -8.58 -26.01
N VAL A 120 -8.88 -9.62 -26.20
CA VAL A 120 -8.41 -10.49 -25.11
C VAL A 120 -7.66 -9.68 -24.06
N THR A 121 -6.76 -8.79 -24.47
CA THR A 121 -6.04 -7.90 -23.55
C THR A 121 -6.99 -7.05 -22.71
N ARG A 122 -7.97 -6.38 -23.35
CA ARG A 122 -8.97 -5.56 -22.63
C ARG A 122 -9.81 -6.39 -21.66
N PHE A 123 -10.17 -7.60 -22.07
CA PHE A 123 -10.91 -8.54 -21.23
C PHE A 123 -10.10 -8.95 -20.00
N MET A 124 -8.84 -9.36 -20.18
CA MET A 124 -7.97 -9.79 -19.08
C MET A 124 -7.68 -8.66 -18.09
N LEU A 125 -7.49 -7.42 -18.56
CA LEU A 125 -7.33 -6.25 -17.68
C LEU A 125 -8.58 -6.01 -16.84
N ARG A 126 -9.77 -6.05 -17.47
CA ARG A 126 -11.05 -5.89 -16.77
C ARG A 126 -11.28 -7.00 -15.75
N GLU A 127 -11.01 -8.24 -16.12
CA GLU A 127 -11.16 -9.39 -15.23
C GLU A 127 -10.22 -9.28 -14.04
N THR A 128 -8.93 -8.97 -14.27
CA THR A 128 -7.93 -8.77 -13.20
C THR A 128 -8.38 -7.68 -12.23
N SER A 129 -8.87 -6.55 -12.74
CA SER A 129 -9.41 -5.46 -11.90
C SER A 129 -10.61 -5.92 -11.07
N SER A 130 -11.52 -6.71 -11.64
CA SER A 130 -12.67 -7.25 -10.92
C SER A 130 -12.26 -8.18 -9.78
N GLN A 131 -11.27 -9.05 -10.02
CA GLN A 131 -10.76 -9.97 -9.00
C GLN A 131 -10.07 -9.22 -7.84
N LEU A 132 -9.30 -8.18 -8.15
CA LEU A 132 -8.70 -7.30 -7.14
C LEU A 132 -9.76 -6.60 -6.29
N LEU A 133 -10.83 -6.10 -6.91
CA LEU A 133 -11.93 -5.47 -6.18
C LEU A 133 -12.62 -6.47 -5.24
N SER A 134 -12.83 -7.71 -5.68
CA SER A 134 -13.40 -8.76 -4.82
C SER A 134 -12.53 -9.07 -3.60
N LEU A 135 -11.19 -9.08 -3.78
CA LEU A 135 -10.26 -9.23 -2.66
C LEU A 135 -10.34 -8.03 -1.70
N GLN A 136 -10.38 -6.81 -2.22
CA GLN A 136 -10.52 -5.60 -1.42
C GLN A 136 -11.82 -5.60 -0.61
N MET A 137 -12.95 -5.96 -1.22
CA MET A 137 -14.24 -6.03 -0.51
C MET A 137 -14.20 -7.07 0.62
N SER A 138 -13.55 -8.22 0.40
CA SER A 138 -13.41 -9.25 1.43
C SER A 138 -12.57 -8.75 2.61
N LEU A 139 -11.50 -8.00 2.35
CA LEU A 139 -10.68 -7.39 3.39
C LEU A 139 -11.43 -6.28 4.12
N GLN A 140 -12.19 -5.45 3.40
CA GLN A 140 -13.01 -4.39 3.97
C GLN A 140 -14.04 -4.96 4.96
N CYS A 141 -14.74 -6.04 4.60
CA CYS A 141 -15.66 -6.70 5.52
C CYS A 141 -14.96 -7.24 6.78
N ALA A 142 -13.73 -7.75 6.64
CA ALA A 142 -12.95 -8.20 7.79
C ALA A 142 -12.51 -7.04 8.70
N MET A 143 -12.14 -5.89 8.12
CA MET A 143 -11.81 -4.68 8.86
C MET A 143 -13.01 -4.15 9.65
N GLU A 144 -14.17 -4.02 8.99
CA GLU A 144 -15.43 -3.59 9.63
C GLU A 144 -15.80 -4.51 10.81
N ALA A 145 -15.67 -5.83 10.64
CA ALA A 145 -15.95 -6.79 11.72
C ALA A 145 -14.96 -6.69 12.91
N VAL A 146 -13.73 -6.24 12.69
CA VAL A 146 -12.73 -6.02 13.76
C VAL A 146 -12.98 -4.69 14.46
N GLU A 147 -13.35 -3.64 13.72
CA GLU A 147 -13.71 -2.33 14.28
C GLU A 147 -14.95 -2.43 15.18
N GLU A 148 -16.00 -3.15 14.75
CA GLU A 148 -17.20 -3.40 15.55
C GLU A 148 -16.87 -4.06 16.90
N GLN A 149 -15.93 -5.02 16.93
CA GLN A 149 -15.49 -5.69 18.15
C GLN A 149 -14.64 -4.81 19.06
N SER A 150 -13.99 -3.79 18.51
CA SER A 150 -13.08 -2.89 19.25
C SER A 150 -13.79 -1.67 19.83
N SER A 151 -15.05 -1.43 19.44
CA SER A 151 -15.89 -0.38 19.99
C SER A 151 -16.49 -0.78 21.34
N PRO A 152 -16.40 0.05 22.40
CA PRO A 152 -17.02 -0.29 23.68
C PRO A 152 -18.55 -0.32 23.52
N ALA A 153 -19.18 -1.36 24.06
CA ALA A 153 -20.65 -1.45 24.11
C ALA A 153 -21.25 -0.19 24.79
N PRO A 154 -22.41 0.31 24.32
CA PRO A 154 -23.05 1.50 24.87
C PRO A 154 -23.44 1.37 26.36
#